data_AF-A0A0B2QEX7-F1
#
_entry.id   AF-A0A0B2QEX7-F1
#
_cell.length_a   1.000
_cell.length_b   1.000
_cell.length_c   1.000
_cell.angle_alpha   90.00
_cell.angle_beta   90.00
_cell.angle_gamma   90.00
#
_symmetry.space_group_name_H-M   'P 1'
#
loop_
_entity.id
_entity.type
_entity.pdbx_description
1 polymer ?
#
loop_
_entity_poly.entity_id
_entity_poly.type
_entity_poly.pdbx_seq_one_letter_code
_entity_poly.pdbx_strand_id
1 'polypeptide(L)'
;MEGGNRMCAAADLGGSVLTGTLGVRDKCPLYCVNGMPVDPDMDVKVESAFNRLLDKASRLRQLMGEVSVDVSLGAALETFSQVYKDAVSDEEMNLFNWHLANLEYANAGLLSNLSLAFWDQDDPYDMGGDHCFLPGGNGKLVQALSENVPILYEKTVHMIRYSGDGVQVTAGSQVFEGDMALCTVPLGVLKKGFIKFIPELPQRKLDGIKRLGFGLLNKVAMLFPHVFWEMDLDTFGHLSDDPSRRGEFFLFYSYVTVAGGPLLIALVAGEAAHKFESMPPTDAVTRVLQILKGIYEPKGITVPEPIQTVCTRWGSDPFCFGSYSNVAVGASGDDYDILAESVGDGRLFFAGEATTRRYPATMHGAFLSGLREAANMAHHDNIRTLKMKVDKAPSNAHSCASLLADLFREPDIEFGSFSVIFARKNTDPKSPAILRVTFNEARKKCHEVAKQDQQHSNKLLFQQLQSHFNQQQQLHVYTLLSRQQVIDLREVRGGDEMRLNYLCEKLGVKLVGRKGLGMNADSIIDSIKAERGNRKPVSTSLALKPGVSSKLKAAGIMKRKLVRRAKVVRKSNGSINVRSAIKVSEEVKITNQVLPDVPVSGSNQNDLTNS
;
A
#
# COMPACT_ATOMS: atom_id res chain seq x y z
N MET A 1 4.59 -29.87 -48.53
CA MET A 1 5.82 -29.29 -47.94
C MET A 1 5.75 -27.79 -48.16
N GLU A 2 5.44 -27.03 -47.11
CA GLU A 2 5.70 -25.58 -47.02
C GLU A 2 5.51 -25.18 -45.54
N GLY A 3 6.26 -25.86 -44.66
CA GLY A 3 6.39 -25.51 -43.25
C GLY A 3 7.57 -24.56 -43.11
N GLY A 4 7.41 -23.32 -43.58
CA GLY A 4 8.37 -22.26 -43.24
C GLY A 4 8.26 -22.01 -41.73
N ASN A 5 9.32 -22.32 -40.98
CA ASN A 5 9.46 -21.96 -39.57
C ASN A 5 9.29 -20.45 -39.42
N ARG A 6 8.06 -19.96 -39.23
CA ARG A 6 7.83 -18.57 -38.84
C ARG A 6 8.32 -18.44 -37.40
N MET A 7 9.42 -17.71 -37.20
CA MET A 7 9.84 -17.32 -35.86
C MET A 7 8.76 -16.43 -35.26
N CYS A 8 8.13 -16.91 -34.18
CA CYS A 8 7.11 -16.20 -33.43
C CYS A 8 7.60 -16.05 -31.99
N ALA A 9 7.46 -14.85 -31.43
CA ALA A 9 7.70 -14.60 -30.02
C ALA A 9 6.60 -13.70 -29.47
N ALA A 10 6.21 -13.91 -28.21
CA ALA A 10 5.23 -13.07 -27.53
C ALA A 10 5.88 -12.30 -26.38
N ALA A 11 5.73 -10.98 -26.38
CA ALA A 11 6.00 -10.15 -25.22
C ALA A 11 4.83 -9.23 -24.91
N ASP A 12 4.67 -8.95 -23.63
CA ASP A 12 3.84 -7.87 -23.15
C ASP A 12 4.71 -6.63 -22.91
N LEU A 13 4.30 -5.52 -23.52
CA LEU A 13 5.00 -4.24 -23.42
C LEU A 13 4.43 -3.34 -22.31
N GLY A 14 3.27 -3.65 -21.74
CA GLY A 14 2.60 -2.87 -20.69
C GLY A 14 2.85 -3.34 -19.26
N GLY A 15 3.19 -4.62 -19.04
CA GLY A 15 3.49 -5.15 -17.71
C GLY A 15 4.97 -5.12 -17.33
N SER A 16 5.27 -4.95 -16.04
CA SER A 16 6.53 -5.37 -15.43
C SER A 16 6.36 -6.75 -14.77
N VAL A 17 7.49 -7.38 -14.47
CA VAL A 17 7.64 -8.71 -13.85
C VAL A 17 6.58 -8.96 -12.74
N LEU A 18 5.89 -10.10 -12.78
CA LEU A 18 4.88 -10.52 -11.77
C LEU A 18 5.54 -11.32 -10.63
N THR A 19 4.86 -11.55 -9.52
CA THR A 19 5.27 -12.59 -8.55
C THR A 19 4.69 -13.95 -8.98
N GLY A 20 5.50 -15.01 -9.21
CA GLY A 20 4.98 -16.21 -9.92
C GLY A 20 5.91 -17.41 -10.16
N THR A 21 5.63 -18.26 -11.16
CA THR A 21 6.10 -19.67 -11.24
C THR A 21 7.43 -19.95 -11.98
N LEU A 22 8.06 -18.96 -12.62
CA LEU A 22 9.41 -19.09 -13.21
C LEU A 22 10.23 -17.86 -12.84
N GLY A 23 11.04 -18.01 -11.79
CA GLY A 23 11.86 -16.95 -11.23
C GLY A 23 12.85 -16.35 -12.23
N VAL A 24 12.89 -15.03 -12.28
CA VAL A 24 13.99 -14.26 -12.87
C VAL A 24 15.24 -14.56 -12.05
N ARG A 25 16.29 -15.02 -12.71
CA ARG A 25 17.58 -15.33 -12.09
C ARG A 25 18.21 -14.08 -11.51
N ASP A 26 18.90 -14.23 -10.39
CA ASP A 26 19.55 -13.14 -9.65
C ASP A 26 20.77 -12.53 -10.39
N LYS A 27 21.27 -13.18 -11.46
CA LYS A 27 22.47 -12.75 -12.17
C LYS A 27 22.12 -11.66 -13.19
N CYS A 28 22.56 -10.43 -12.93
CA CYS A 28 22.45 -9.29 -13.83
C CYS A 28 23.85 -8.67 -14.05
N PRO A 29 24.64 -9.17 -15.01
CA PRO A 29 25.94 -8.58 -15.30
C PRO A 29 25.77 -7.16 -15.84
N LEU A 30 26.70 -6.28 -15.47
CA LEU A 30 26.74 -4.90 -15.93
C LEU A 30 27.91 -4.73 -16.89
N TYR A 31 27.66 -3.97 -17.97
CA TYR A 31 28.65 -3.66 -18.98
C TYR A 31 28.98 -2.18 -18.97
N CYS A 32 30.27 -1.86 -18.96
CA CYS A 32 30.78 -0.50 -19.13
C CYS A 32 30.40 0.07 -20.50
N VAL A 33 30.59 1.38 -20.68
CA VAL A 33 30.30 2.10 -21.94
C VAL A 33 31.07 1.52 -23.14
N ASN A 34 32.23 0.93 -22.90
CA ASN A 34 33.05 0.26 -23.92
C ASN A 34 32.64 -1.21 -24.17
N GLY A 35 31.59 -1.70 -23.54
CA GLY A 35 31.09 -3.08 -23.66
C GLY A 35 31.83 -4.12 -22.81
N MET A 36 32.86 -3.73 -22.05
CA MET A 36 33.55 -4.64 -21.14
C MET A 36 32.73 -4.91 -19.87
N PRO A 37 32.81 -6.11 -19.27
CA PRO A 37 32.16 -6.37 -17.99
C PRO A 37 32.68 -5.43 -16.90
N VAL A 38 31.78 -4.94 -16.06
CA VAL A 38 32.12 -4.20 -14.84
C VAL A 38 32.88 -5.12 -13.88
N ASP A 39 33.93 -4.57 -13.26
CA ASP A 39 34.70 -5.28 -12.23
C ASP A 39 33.81 -5.69 -11.04
N PRO A 40 33.79 -6.96 -10.61
CA PRO A 40 32.90 -7.43 -9.55
C PRO A 40 33.13 -6.75 -8.19
N ASP A 41 34.37 -6.38 -7.86
CA ASP A 41 34.67 -5.72 -6.58
C ASP A 41 34.20 -4.26 -6.61
N MET A 42 34.34 -3.59 -7.76
CA MET A 42 33.76 -2.26 -8.00
C MET A 42 32.23 -2.29 -7.91
N ASP A 43 31.58 -3.30 -8.51
CA ASP A 43 30.12 -3.49 -8.44
C ASP A 43 29.64 -3.59 -6.99
N VAL A 44 30.22 -4.49 -6.20
CA VAL A 44 29.89 -4.66 -4.78
C VAL A 44 30.17 -3.39 -3.97
N LYS A 45 31.26 -2.68 -4.27
CA LYS A 45 31.65 -1.44 -3.59
C LYS A 45 30.64 -0.33 -3.83
N VAL A 46 30.27 -0.08 -5.09
CA VAL A 46 29.34 0.99 -5.49
C VAL A 46 27.92 0.66 -5.03
N GLU A 47 27.46 -0.58 -5.18
CA GLU A 47 26.18 -1.04 -4.68
C GLU A 47 26.07 -0.82 -3.15
N SER A 48 27.13 -1.16 -2.41
CA SER A 48 27.19 -0.93 -0.98
C SER A 48 27.16 0.56 -0.61
N ALA A 49 27.83 1.42 -1.40
CA ALA A 49 27.80 2.87 -1.21
C ALA A 49 26.41 3.46 -1.47
N PHE A 50 25.77 3.04 -2.56
CA PHE A 50 24.42 3.44 -2.94
C PHE A 50 23.39 3.04 -1.87
N ASN A 51 23.45 1.81 -1.35
CA ASN A 51 22.54 1.37 -0.29
C ASN A 51 22.76 2.13 1.03
N ARG A 52 24.02 2.40 1.40
CA ARG A 52 24.33 3.25 2.57
C ARG A 52 23.77 4.66 2.41
N LEU A 53 23.74 5.16 1.18
CA LEU A 53 23.16 6.46 0.87
C LEU A 53 21.63 6.46 1.07
N LEU A 54 20.93 5.44 0.59
CA LEU A 54 19.49 5.29 0.86
C LEU A 54 19.18 5.17 2.36
N ASP A 55 20.01 4.44 3.11
CA ASP A 55 19.89 4.36 4.57
C ASP A 55 20.05 5.75 5.23
N LYS A 56 20.96 6.59 4.74
CA LYS A 56 21.13 7.98 5.21
C LYS A 56 19.93 8.84 4.84
N ALA A 57 19.41 8.72 3.62
CA ALA A 57 18.18 9.43 3.21
C ALA A 57 16.99 9.04 4.10
N SER A 58 16.85 7.76 4.45
CA SER A 58 15.83 7.29 5.39
C SER A 58 16.02 7.82 6.81
N ARG A 59 17.25 8.06 7.26
CA ARG A 59 17.49 8.73 8.56
C ARG A 59 17.21 10.23 8.48
N LEU A 60 17.59 10.86 7.37
CA LEU A 60 17.35 12.29 7.13
C LEU A 60 15.85 12.60 7.17
N ARG A 61 15.01 11.84 6.47
CA ARG A 61 13.55 12.05 6.53
C ARG A 61 12.97 11.90 7.94
N GLN A 62 13.50 10.98 8.76
CA GLN A 62 13.06 10.82 10.15
C GLN A 62 13.43 12.05 11.01
N LEU A 63 14.58 12.67 10.76
CA LEU A 63 15.01 13.88 11.45
C LEU A 63 14.23 15.12 11.00
N MET A 64 13.84 15.17 9.72
CA MET A 64 13.08 16.29 9.15
C MET A 64 11.60 16.29 9.52
N GLY A 65 11.03 15.14 9.91
CA GLY A 65 9.62 15.03 10.27
C GLY A 65 8.70 15.45 9.11
N GLU A 66 7.71 16.29 9.39
CA GLU A 66 6.74 16.78 8.40
C GLU A 66 7.37 17.54 7.23
N VAL A 67 8.52 18.20 7.44
CA VAL A 67 9.22 18.96 6.39
C VAL A 67 9.74 18.06 5.27
N SER A 68 9.94 16.76 5.54
CA SER A 68 10.43 15.82 4.52
C SER A 68 9.46 15.59 3.36
N VAL A 69 8.18 15.94 3.54
CA VAL A 69 7.13 15.78 2.50
C VAL A 69 7.36 16.72 1.32
N ASP A 70 7.93 17.89 1.58
CA ASP A 70 8.22 18.93 0.58
C ASP A 70 9.62 18.81 -0.03
N VAL A 71 10.37 17.74 0.31
CA VAL A 71 11.73 17.50 -0.17
C VAL A 71 11.75 16.33 -1.13
N SER A 72 12.48 16.48 -2.23
CA SER A 72 12.65 15.39 -3.19
C SER A 72 13.74 14.41 -2.74
N LEU A 73 13.55 13.14 -3.09
CA LEU A 73 14.56 12.11 -2.91
C LEU A 73 15.84 12.49 -3.66
N GLY A 74 15.71 13.03 -4.88
CA GLY A 74 16.81 13.52 -5.69
C GLY A 74 17.68 14.55 -4.97
N ALA A 75 17.06 15.58 -4.36
CA ALA A 75 17.81 16.61 -3.61
C ALA A 75 18.59 16.01 -2.43
N ALA A 76 18.00 15.03 -1.73
CA ALA A 76 18.70 14.32 -0.67
C ALA A 76 19.91 13.54 -1.23
N LEU A 77 19.72 12.77 -2.31
CA LEU A 77 20.78 11.96 -2.91
C LEU A 77 21.89 12.81 -3.54
N GLU A 78 21.56 13.94 -4.17
CA GLU A 78 22.53 14.88 -4.74
C GLU A 78 23.43 15.51 -3.67
N THR A 79 22.87 15.89 -2.53
CA THR A 79 23.64 16.45 -1.40
C THR A 79 24.76 15.49 -0.96
N PHE A 80 24.47 14.19 -0.95
CA PHE A 80 25.47 13.18 -0.59
C PHE A 80 26.39 12.82 -1.76
N SER A 81 25.87 12.87 -3.00
CA SER A 81 26.67 12.64 -4.21
C SER A 81 27.75 13.70 -4.36
N GLN A 82 27.49 14.97 -4.03
CA GLN A 82 28.49 16.03 -4.10
C GLN A 82 29.67 15.78 -3.15
N VAL A 83 29.42 15.22 -1.97
CA VAL A 83 30.48 14.83 -1.02
C VAL A 83 31.26 13.59 -1.48
N TYR A 84 30.63 12.73 -2.29
CA TYR A 84 31.23 11.51 -2.82
C TYR A 84 31.98 11.72 -4.14
N LYS A 85 31.58 12.73 -4.93
CA LYS A 85 32.04 12.97 -6.31
C LYS A 85 33.55 13.24 -6.40
N ASP A 86 34.11 13.93 -5.41
CA ASP A 86 35.54 14.28 -5.39
C ASP A 86 36.45 13.09 -4.99
N ALA A 87 35.86 11.96 -4.59
CA ALA A 87 36.57 10.80 -4.05
C ALA A 87 36.36 9.50 -4.86
N VAL A 88 35.76 9.57 -6.04
CA VAL A 88 35.44 8.41 -6.89
C VAL A 88 35.88 8.62 -8.33
N SER A 89 36.18 7.51 -9.01
CA SER A 89 36.50 7.49 -10.45
C SER A 89 35.25 7.70 -11.33
N ASP A 90 35.46 8.06 -12.59
CA ASP A 90 34.39 8.19 -13.58
C ASP A 90 33.63 6.86 -13.78
N GLU A 91 34.32 5.72 -13.75
CA GLU A 91 33.71 4.40 -13.87
C GLU A 91 32.78 4.08 -12.69
N GLU A 92 33.21 4.39 -11.46
CA GLU A 92 32.37 4.26 -10.27
C GLU A 92 31.15 5.18 -10.33
N MET A 93 31.30 6.39 -10.88
CA MET A 93 30.20 7.32 -11.05
C MET A 93 29.19 6.85 -12.11
N ASN A 94 29.64 6.27 -13.21
CA ASN A 94 28.77 5.69 -14.25
C ASN A 94 27.95 4.54 -13.68
N LEU A 95 28.57 3.70 -12.84
CA LEU A 95 27.89 2.62 -12.13
C LEU A 95 26.90 3.13 -11.08
N PHE A 96 27.27 4.20 -10.36
CA PHE A 96 26.36 4.86 -9.44
C PHE A 96 25.14 5.46 -10.17
N ASN A 97 25.35 6.08 -11.34
CA ASN A 97 24.27 6.57 -12.20
C ASN A 97 23.36 5.45 -12.70
N TRP A 98 23.89 4.25 -12.94
CA TRP A 98 23.06 3.09 -13.27
C TRP A 98 22.12 2.70 -12.13
N HIS A 99 22.58 2.74 -10.86
CA HIS A 99 21.70 2.52 -9.71
C HIS A 99 20.63 3.61 -9.56
N LEU A 100 20.98 4.88 -9.83
CA LEU A 100 19.99 5.97 -9.89
C LEU A 100 18.95 5.72 -10.99
N ALA A 101 19.39 5.31 -12.18
CA ALA A 101 18.49 4.93 -13.28
C ALA A 101 17.57 3.77 -12.92
N ASN A 102 18.09 2.76 -12.20
CA ASN A 102 17.29 1.64 -11.72
C ASN A 102 16.24 2.06 -10.69
N LEU A 103 16.54 3.06 -9.85
CA LEU A 103 15.57 3.65 -8.92
C LEU A 103 14.51 4.50 -9.64
N GLU A 104 14.92 5.25 -10.67
CA GLU A 104 13.99 5.98 -11.55
C GLU A 104 13.09 5.01 -12.32
N TYR A 105 13.62 3.88 -12.78
CA TYR A 105 12.86 2.79 -13.37
C TYR A 105 11.82 2.26 -12.39
N ALA A 106 12.20 1.87 -11.18
CA ALA A 106 11.27 1.31 -10.19
C ALA A 106 10.09 2.23 -9.89
N ASN A 107 10.29 3.55 -9.94
CA ASN A 107 9.26 4.55 -9.65
C ASN A 107 8.65 5.20 -10.92
N ALA A 108 9.14 4.85 -12.11
CA ALA A 108 8.91 5.54 -13.38
C ALA A 108 9.01 7.08 -13.28
N GLY A 109 9.82 7.60 -12.36
CA GLY A 109 9.80 9.01 -11.99
C GLY A 109 11.20 9.56 -11.81
N LEU A 110 11.38 10.83 -12.17
CA LEU A 110 12.62 11.54 -11.87
C LEU A 110 12.79 11.63 -10.36
N LEU A 111 14.00 11.34 -9.87
CA LEU A 111 14.29 11.41 -8.42
C LEU A 111 14.00 12.81 -7.85
N SER A 112 14.18 13.86 -8.67
CA SER A 112 13.86 15.25 -8.32
C SER A 112 12.36 15.51 -8.06
N ASN A 113 11.48 14.62 -8.50
CA ASN A 113 10.04 14.71 -8.30
C ASN A 113 9.50 13.71 -7.27
N LEU A 114 10.28 12.70 -6.87
CA LEU A 114 9.86 11.69 -5.90
C LEU A 114 9.95 12.22 -4.47
N SER A 115 8.96 11.90 -3.65
CA SER A 115 8.93 12.29 -2.23
C SER A 115 10.04 11.60 -1.44
N LEU A 116 10.90 12.38 -0.76
CA LEU A 116 11.85 11.82 0.20
C LEU A 116 11.10 11.08 1.34
N ALA A 117 9.95 11.61 1.75
CA ALA A 117 9.17 11.05 2.85
C ALA A 117 8.56 9.69 2.52
N PHE A 118 8.00 9.54 1.30
CA PHE A 118 7.01 8.50 1.01
C PHE A 118 7.26 7.70 -0.28
N TRP A 119 8.41 7.84 -0.95
CA TRP A 119 8.69 7.09 -2.18
C TRP A 119 8.60 5.56 -2.03
N ASP A 120 8.89 5.03 -0.85
CA ASP A 120 8.92 3.60 -0.49
C ASP A 120 7.78 3.21 0.48
N GLN A 121 6.66 3.94 0.46
CA GLN A 121 5.59 3.77 1.45
C GLN A 121 4.90 2.39 1.42
N ASP A 122 4.97 1.70 0.29
CA ASP A 122 4.40 0.37 0.05
C ASP A 122 5.34 -0.78 0.44
N ASP A 123 6.63 -0.53 0.70
CA ASP A 123 7.60 -1.54 1.13
C ASP A 123 7.10 -2.47 2.26
N PRO A 124 6.39 -1.99 3.30
CA PRO A 124 5.87 -2.86 4.35
C PRO A 124 4.83 -3.90 3.90
N TYR A 125 4.31 -3.77 2.68
CA TYR A 125 3.29 -4.64 2.10
C TYR A 125 3.83 -5.54 0.98
N ASP A 126 5.14 -5.47 0.68
CA ASP A 126 5.77 -6.24 -0.39
C ASP A 126 5.39 -7.73 -0.34
N MET A 127 5.14 -8.30 -1.52
CA MET A 127 4.77 -9.71 -1.64
C MET A 127 6.01 -10.58 -1.59
N GLY A 128 5.98 -11.61 -0.74
CA GLY A 128 7.01 -12.64 -0.75
C GLY A 128 7.00 -13.47 -2.05
N GLY A 129 8.09 -14.16 -2.32
CA GLY A 129 8.25 -15.04 -3.49
C GLY A 129 9.17 -14.47 -4.57
N ASP A 130 9.19 -15.19 -5.69
CA ASP A 130 10.06 -14.88 -6.83
C ASP A 130 9.39 -13.87 -7.76
N HIS A 131 10.22 -13.01 -8.36
CA HIS A 131 9.82 -12.12 -9.46
C HIS A 131 9.96 -12.93 -10.75
N CYS A 132 8.92 -12.94 -11.59
CA CYS A 132 8.72 -13.90 -12.68
C CYS A 132 8.16 -13.23 -13.93
N PHE A 133 8.64 -13.68 -15.08
CA PHE A 133 7.97 -13.40 -16.34
C PHE A 133 6.80 -14.36 -16.54
N LEU A 134 5.69 -13.88 -17.11
CA LEU A 134 4.55 -14.74 -17.43
C LEU A 134 4.73 -15.34 -18.84
N PRO A 135 4.82 -16.68 -18.98
CA PRO A 135 4.93 -17.32 -20.29
C PRO A 135 3.77 -16.95 -21.22
N GLY A 136 4.10 -16.41 -22.39
CA GLY A 136 3.11 -15.92 -23.35
C GLY A 136 2.50 -14.54 -23.03
N GLY A 137 3.05 -13.80 -22.06
CA GLY A 137 2.69 -12.41 -21.73
C GLY A 137 1.42 -12.24 -20.90
N ASN A 138 1.27 -11.09 -20.24
CA ASN A 138 0.11 -10.85 -19.35
C ASN A 138 -1.21 -10.67 -20.10
N GLY A 139 -1.17 -10.45 -21.42
CA GLY A 139 -2.37 -10.39 -22.26
C GLY A 139 -3.26 -11.64 -22.17
N LYS A 140 -2.67 -12.83 -21.94
CA LYS A 140 -3.45 -14.07 -21.72
C LYS A 140 -4.32 -14.01 -20.46
N LEU A 141 -3.80 -13.42 -19.38
CA LEU A 141 -4.56 -13.24 -18.16
C LEU A 141 -5.72 -12.28 -18.39
N VAL A 142 -5.46 -11.16 -19.08
CA VAL A 142 -6.51 -10.18 -19.42
C VAL A 142 -7.59 -10.81 -20.30
N GLN A 143 -7.20 -11.60 -21.32
CA GLN A 143 -8.12 -12.29 -22.22
C GLN A 143 -9.00 -13.30 -21.48
N ALA A 144 -8.42 -14.06 -20.53
CA ALA A 144 -9.19 -15.00 -19.71
C ALA A 144 -10.19 -14.26 -18.79
N LEU A 145 -9.79 -13.12 -18.21
CA LEU A 145 -10.67 -12.30 -17.38
C LEU A 145 -11.77 -11.60 -18.18
N SER A 146 -11.56 -11.35 -19.47
CA SER A 146 -12.55 -10.72 -20.35
C SER A 146 -13.52 -11.70 -21.00
N GLU A 147 -13.33 -13.00 -20.80
CA GLU A 147 -14.21 -14.02 -21.37
C GLU A 147 -15.64 -13.87 -20.83
N ASN A 148 -16.62 -13.85 -21.73
CA ASN A 148 -18.05 -13.66 -21.42
C ASN A 148 -18.41 -12.33 -20.74
N VAL A 149 -17.51 -11.34 -20.75
CA VAL A 149 -17.80 -9.98 -20.31
C VAL A 149 -18.25 -9.14 -21.53
N PRO A 150 -19.39 -8.44 -21.48
CA PRO A 150 -19.84 -7.59 -22.58
C PRO A 150 -19.00 -6.32 -22.68
N ILE A 151 -17.91 -6.39 -23.45
CA ILE A 151 -16.97 -5.26 -23.64
C ILE A 151 -17.30 -4.53 -24.94
N LEU A 152 -17.45 -3.20 -24.84
CA LEU A 152 -17.64 -2.30 -25.98
C LEU A 152 -16.35 -1.54 -26.26
N TYR A 153 -15.61 -1.98 -27.28
CA TYR A 153 -14.41 -1.29 -27.76
C TYR A 153 -14.77 -0.01 -28.53
N GLU A 154 -13.77 0.87 -28.69
CA GLU A 154 -13.91 2.14 -29.43
C GLU A 154 -15.00 3.07 -28.86
N LYS A 155 -15.28 2.96 -27.55
CA LYS A 155 -16.20 3.83 -26.80
C LYS A 155 -15.42 4.71 -25.83
N THR A 156 -14.82 5.77 -26.35
CA THR A 156 -14.12 6.75 -25.50
C THR A 156 -15.14 7.58 -24.71
N VAL A 157 -15.15 7.37 -23.39
CA VAL A 157 -15.97 8.14 -22.46
C VAL A 157 -15.41 9.56 -22.33
N HIS A 158 -16.27 10.56 -22.47
CA HIS A 158 -15.91 11.98 -22.29
C HIS A 158 -16.70 12.66 -21.17
N MET A 159 -17.79 12.04 -20.69
CA MET A 159 -18.60 12.60 -19.62
C MET A 159 -19.26 11.52 -18.78
N ILE A 160 -19.27 11.71 -17.47
CA ILE A 160 -19.96 10.86 -16.50
C ILE A 160 -20.84 11.76 -15.64
N ARG A 161 -22.16 11.62 -15.77
CA ARG A 161 -23.11 12.24 -14.84
C ARG A 161 -23.52 11.23 -13.79
N TYR A 162 -23.61 11.65 -12.54
CA TYR A 162 -24.09 10.82 -11.45
C TYR A 162 -25.00 11.63 -10.52
N SER A 163 -26.11 11.03 -10.10
CA SER A 163 -27.10 11.67 -9.25
C SER A 163 -27.69 10.68 -8.25
N GLY A 164 -28.66 11.14 -7.45
CA GLY A 164 -29.44 10.27 -6.58
C GLY A 164 -30.16 9.14 -7.33
N ASP A 165 -30.39 9.26 -8.63
CA ASP A 165 -31.18 8.32 -9.43
C ASP A 165 -30.34 7.29 -10.19
N GLY A 166 -29.03 7.54 -10.38
CA GLY A 166 -28.17 6.64 -11.13
C GLY A 166 -26.97 7.34 -11.75
N VAL A 167 -26.42 6.72 -12.79
CA VAL A 167 -25.31 7.23 -13.60
C VAL A 167 -25.65 7.26 -15.08
N GLN A 168 -25.13 8.26 -15.79
CA GLN A 168 -25.16 8.36 -17.24
C GLN A 168 -23.73 8.56 -17.75
N VAL A 169 -23.25 7.63 -18.57
CA VAL A 169 -21.91 7.64 -19.17
C VAL A 169 -22.06 7.98 -20.66
N THR A 170 -21.44 9.07 -21.09
CA THR A 170 -21.47 9.49 -22.49
C THR A 170 -20.16 9.15 -23.20
N ALA A 171 -20.25 8.39 -24.28
CA ALA A 171 -19.13 8.03 -25.15
C ALA A 171 -19.47 8.36 -26.61
N GLY A 172 -18.86 9.41 -27.15
CA GLY A 172 -19.24 9.98 -28.44
C GLY A 172 -20.70 10.45 -28.42
N SER A 173 -21.52 9.94 -29.33
CA SER A 173 -22.96 10.19 -29.41
C SER A 173 -23.83 9.23 -28.59
N GLN A 174 -23.22 8.23 -27.93
CA GLN A 174 -23.94 7.21 -27.17
C GLN A 174 -24.00 7.56 -25.68
N VAL A 175 -25.14 7.28 -25.07
CA VAL A 175 -25.37 7.42 -23.62
C VAL A 175 -25.71 6.05 -23.06
N PHE A 176 -24.98 5.65 -22.02
CA PHE A 176 -25.22 4.44 -21.25
C PHE A 176 -25.76 4.82 -19.89
N GLU A 177 -26.85 4.20 -19.47
CA GLU A 177 -27.45 4.43 -18.16
C GLU A 177 -27.25 3.21 -17.27
N GLY A 178 -27.11 3.44 -15.97
CA GLY A 178 -27.00 2.37 -14.98
C GLY A 178 -27.18 2.88 -13.56
N ASP A 179 -27.25 1.97 -12.61
CA ASP A 179 -27.37 2.33 -11.19
C ASP A 179 -26.07 2.87 -10.62
N MET A 180 -24.93 2.34 -11.07
CA MET A 180 -23.59 2.67 -10.59
C MET A 180 -22.57 2.57 -11.75
N ALA A 181 -21.49 3.34 -11.65
CA ALA A 181 -20.34 3.25 -12.55
C ALA A 181 -19.05 2.97 -11.77
N LEU A 182 -18.14 2.20 -12.37
CA LEU A 182 -16.76 2.02 -11.90
C LEU A 182 -15.81 2.66 -12.90
N CYS A 183 -15.06 3.67 -12.46
CA CYS A 183 -14.03 4.33 -13.27
C CYS A 183 -12.67 3.67 -13.01
N THR A 184 -12.06 3.13 -14.07
CA THR A 184 -10.75 2.46 -14.01
C THR A 184 -9.69 3.09 -14.92
N VAL A 185 -9.95 4.32 -15.39
CA VAL A 185 -9.02 5.00 -16.30
C VAL A 185 -7.69 5.32 -15.59
N PRO A 186 -6.55 5.31 -16.30
CA PRO A 186 -5.26 5.63 -15.69
C PRO A 186 -5.22 7.01 -15.04
N LEU A 187 -4.38 7.18 -14.03
CA LEU A 187 -4.18 8.46 -13.35
C LEU A 187 -3.76 9.57 -14.33
N GLY A 188 -2.97 9.26 -15.35
CA GLY A 188 -2.63 10.20 -16.42
C GLY A 188 -3.85 10.76 -17.16
N VAL A 189 -4.87 9.94 -17.42
CA VAL A 189 -6.14 10.38 -18.03
C VAL A 189 -6.91 11.29 -17.09
N LEU A 190 -6.99 10.95 -15.80
CA LEU A 190 -7.63 11.80 -14.79
C LEU A 190 -6.94 13.16 -14.66
N LYS A 191 -5.61 13.19 -14.66
CA LYS A 191 -4.80 14.41 -14.60
C LYS A 191 -5.00 15.33 -15.80
N LYS A 192 -5.27 14.77 -16.99
CA LYS A 192 -5.56 15.57 -18.19
C LYS A 192 -6.97 16.17 -18.21
N GLY A 193 -7.88 15.67 -17.39
CA GLY A 193 -9.23 16.21 -17.27
C GLY A 193 -10.11 16.00 -18.52
N PHE A 194 -9.83 14.98 -19.34
CA PHE A 194 -10.62 14.70 -20.55
C PHE A 194 -12.04 14.20 -20.26
N ILE A 195 -12.26 13.59 -19.10
CA ILE A 195 -13.57 13.12 -18.67
C ILE A 195 -14.21 14.18 -17.79
N LYS A 196 -15.36 14.70 -18.22
CA LYS A 196 -16.17 15.64 -17.46
C LYS A 196 -17.06 14.90 -16.46
N PHE A 197 -16.87 15.15 -15.17
CA PHE A 197 -17.72 14.63 -14.11
C PHE A 197 -18.82 15.64 -13.76
N ILE A 198 -20.07 15.20 -13.65
CA ILE A 198 -21.22 16.05 -13.30
C ILE A 198 -22.08 15.37 -12.21
N PRO A 199 -22.14 15.91 -10.98
CA PRO A 199 -21.39 17.08 -10.48
C PRO A 199 -19.87 16.84 -10.51
N GLU A 200 -19.10 17.90 -10.30
CA GLU A 200 -17.65 17.81 -10.24
C GLU A 200 -17.20 16.89 -9.09
N LEU A 201 -16.01 16.28 -9.25
CA LEU A 201 -15.42 15.46 -8.20
C LEU A 201 -15.11 16.32 -6.96
N PRO A 202 -15.20 15.77 -5.74
CA PRO A 202 -14.84 16.50 -4.53
C PRO A 202 -13.42 17.07 -4.60
N GLN A 203 -13.23 18.30 -4.09
CA GLN A 203 -11.93 19.00 -4.16
C GLN A 203 -10.77 18.15 -3.63
N ARG A 204 -10.97 17.43 -2.51
CA ARG A 204 -9.95 16.53 -1.94
C ARG A 204 -9.47 15.48 -2.95
N LYS A 205 -10.36 14.95 -3.78
CA LYS A 205 -10.03 13.98 -4.85
C LYS A 205 -9.29 14.64 -6.01
N LEU A 206 -9.73 15.83 -6.44
CA LEU A 206 -9.01 16.63 -7.45
C LEU A 206 -7.59 16.95 -7.00
N ASP A 207 -7.41 17.34 -5.73
CA ASP A 207 -6.09 17.64 -5.19
C ASP A 207 -5.22 16.37 -5.12
N GLY A 208 -5.78 15.22 -4.74
CA GLY A 208 -5.07 13.94 -4.77
C GLY A 208 -4.64 13.54 -6.18
N ILE A 209 -5.52 13.70 -7.17
CA ILE A 209 -5.21 13.48 -8.60
C ILE A 209 -4.06 14.39 -9.04
N LYS A 210 -4.04 15.65 -8.58
CA LYS A 210 -2.97 16.60 -8.91
C LYS A 210 -1.65 16.23 -8.22
N ARG A 211 -1.67 15.89 -6.93
CA ARG A 211 -0.49 15.63 -6.10
C ARG A 211 0.26 14.35 -6.48
N LEU A 212 -0.43 13.22 -6.65
CA LEU A 212 0.23 11.95 -6.99
C LEU A 212 1.06 12.10 -8.27
N GLY A 213 2.23 11.47 -8.34
CA GLY A 213 3.00 11.42 -9.58
C GLY A 213 2.41 10.40 -10.54
N PHE A 214 2.57 10.64 -11.83
CA PHE A 214 2.29 9.65 -12.87
C PHE A 214 3.50 9.56 -13.78
N GLY A 215 4.21 8.46 -13.64
CA GLY A 215 5.53 8.24 -14.20
C GLY A 215 5.52 7.88 -15.67
N LEU A 216 6.71 7.79 -16.25
CA LEU A 216 6.94 7.37 -17.62
C LEU A 216 8.12 6.39 -17.71
N LEU A 217 7.87 5.27 -18.37
CA LEU A 217 8.83 4.24 -18.72
C LEU A 217 8.49 3.74 -20.13
N ASN A 218 9.50 3.58 -20.98
CA ASN A 218 9.33 3.01 -22.30
C ASN A 218 10.22 1.79 -22.54
N LYS A 219 9.90 1.05 -23.61
CA LYS A 219 10.55 -0.20 -23.98
C LYS A 219 10.86 -0.23 -25.48
N VAL A 220 11.95 -0.90 -25.83
CA VAL A 220 12.27 -1.33 -27.19
C VAL A 220 12.32 -2.85 -27.19
N ALA A 221 11.34 -3.50 -27.81
CA ALA A 221 11.34 -4.95 -28.02
C ALA A 221 11.94 -5.27 -29.39
N MET A 222 12.82 -6.27 -29.43
CA MET A 222 13.55 -6.68 -30.63
C MET A 222 13.54 -8.20 -30.76
N LEU A 223 12.95 -8.70 -31.83
CA LEU A 223 12.97 -10.11 -32.21
C LEU A 223 14.15 -10.36 -33.14
N PHE A 224 15.02 -11.30 -32.83
CA PHE A 224 16.21 -11.63 -33.62
C PHE A 224 16.05 -12.95 -34.39
N PRO A 225 16.95 -13.27 -35.35
CA PRO A 225 16.93 -14.57 -36.03
C PRO A 225 17.49 -15.73 -35.21
N HIS A 226 18.24 -15.45 -34.15
CA HIS A 226 18.73 -16.45 -33.19
C HIS A 226 19.16 -15.73 -31.90
N VAL A 227 19.31 -16.49 -30.82
CA VAL A 227 19.86 -15.98 -29.57
C VAL A 227 21.37 -15.85 -29.73
N PHE A 228 21.89 -14.63 -29.73
CA PHE A 228 23.33 -14.35 -29.78
C PHE A 228 23.90 -13.97 -28.40
N TRP A 229 23.04 -13.72 -27.42
CA TRP A 229 23.41 -13.44 -26.03
C TRP A 229 23.46 -14.70 -25.18
N GLU A 230 23.97 -14.57 -23.96
CA GLU A 230 24.10 -15.66 -22.99
C GLU A 230 22.72 -16.16 -22.52
N MET A 231 22.42 -17.45 -22.75
CA MET A 231 21.11 -18.05 -22.38
C MET A 231 20.93 -18.24 -20.86
N ASP A 232 22.01 -18.18 -20.09
CA ASP A 232 21.98 -18.25 -18.63
C ASP A 232 21.57 -16.93 -17.96
N LEU A 233 21.34 -15.87 -18.74
CA LEU A 233 20.93 -14.55 -18.27
C LEU A 233 19.46 -14.24 -18.58
N ASP A 234 18.74 -13.77 -17.57
CA ASP A 234 17.42 -13.15 -17.75
C ASP A 234 17.53 -11.63 -17.92
N THR A 235 18.57 -11.03 -17.36
CA THR A 235 18.79 -9.58 -17.42
C THR A 235 20.27 -9.25 -17.55
N PHE A 236 20.58 -8.09 -18.13
CA PHE A 236 21.92 -7.48 -18.05
C PHE A 236 21.80 -5.95 -18.19
N GLY A 237 22.74 -5.22 -17.60
CA GLY A 237 22.74 -3.77 -17.60
C GLY A 237 23.86 -3.18 -18.45
N HIS A 238 23.69 -1.92 -18.85
CA HIS A 238 24.67 -1.13 -19.59
C HIS A 238 24.82 0.24 -18.94
N LEU A 239 26.07 0.64 -18.68
CA LEU A 239 26.39 1.94 -18.07
C LEU A 239 26.33 3.07 -19.10
N SER A 240 26.11 4.29 -18.63
CA SER A 240 26.19 5.53 -19.42
C SER A 240 27.26 6.44 -18.83
N ASP A 241 28.04 7.09 -19.69
CA ASP A 241 28.97 8.17 -19.33
C ASP A 241 28.28 9.54 -19.23
N ASP A 242 27.07 9.67 -19.78
CA ASP A 242 26.23 10.85 -19.65
C ASP A 242 25.14 10.63 -18.58
N PRO A 243 25.18 11.37 -17.44
CA PRO A 243 24.18 11.27 -16.39
C PRO A 243 22.75 11.60 -16.85
N SER A 244 22.58 12.46 -17.86
CA SER A 244 21.26 12.81 -18.43
C SER A 244 20.66 11.71 -19.32
N ARG A 245 21.48 10.71 -19.67
CA ARG A 245 21.12 9.54 -20.47
C ARG A 245 21.22 8.24 -19.66
N ARG A 246 21.42 8.31 -18.34
CA ARG A 246 21.59 7.13 -17.46
C ARG A 246 20.49 6.09 -17.56
N GLY A 247 19.26 6.51 -17.89
CA GLY A 247 18.10 5.63 -18.06
C GLY A 247 17.88 5.16 -19.49
N GLU A 248 18.70 5.56 -20.47
CA GLU A 248 18.57 5.18 -21.87
C GLU A 248 19.15 3.78 -22.10
N PHE A 249 18.30 2.78 -22.33
CA PHE A 249 18.70 1.39 -22.61
C PHE A 249 19.62 0.79 -21.53
N PHE A 250 19.42 1.21 -20.29
CA PHE A 250 20.29 0.87 -19.16
C PHE A 250 20.14 -0.58 -18.68
N LEU A 251 19.00 -1.22 -18.99
CA LEU A 251 18.65 -2.57 -18.56
C LEU A 251 17.96 -3.33 -19.71
N PHE A 252 18.41 -4.55 -19.93
CA PHE A 252 17.91 -5.46 -20.95
C PHE A 252 17.29 -6.69 -20.30
N TYR A 253 16.13 -7.11 -20.80
CA TYR A 253 15.45 -8.35 -20.41
C TYR A 253 15.47 -9.36 -21.55
N SER A 254 16.03 -10.52 -21.28
CA SER A 254 15.97 -11.70 -22.13
C SER A 254 14.65 -12.41 -21.89
N TYR A 255 13.79 -12.42 -22.91
CA TYR A 255 12.49 -13.10 -22.86
C TYR A 255 12.55 -14.52 -23.44
N VAL A 256 13.74 -15.04 -23.75
CA VAL A 256 13.96 -16.35 -24.41
C VAL A 256 13.21 -17.49 -23.70
N THR A 257 13.24 -17.49 -22.37
CA THR A 257 12.64 -18.55 -21.54
C THR A 257 11.11 -18.53 -21.51
N VAL A 258 10.47 -17.42 -21.92
CA VAL A 258 9.03 -17.17 -21.72
C VAL A 258 8.27 -16.73 -22.97
N ALA A 259 8.96 -16.17 -23.96
CA ALA A 259 8.36 -15.64 -25.18
C ALA A 259 8.23 -16.67 -26.30
N GLY A 260 8.96 -17.79 -26.22
CA GLY A 260 9.00 -18.82 -27.27
C GLY A 260 9.90 -18.47 -28.46
N GLY A 261 10.70 -17.40 -28.36
CA GLY A 261 11.65 -16.99 -29.40
C GLY A 261 12.75 -16.06 -28.89
N PRO A 262 13.75 -15.73 -29.73
CA PRO A 262 14.90 -14.88 -29.41
C PRO A 262 14.50 -13.40 -29.29
N LEU A 263 13.86 -13.08 -28.17
CA LEU A 263 13.29 -11.76 -27.90
C LEU A 263 14.05 -11.06 -26.78
N LEU A 264 14.49 -9.83 -27.06
CA LEU A 264 15.18 -8.96 -26.12
C LEU A 264 14.42 -7.65 -25.95
N ILE A 265 14.30 -7.16 -24.72
CA ILE A 265 13.64 -5.89 -24.41
C ILE A 265 14.63 -4.95 -23.73
N ALA A 266 14.85 -3.76 -24.29
CA ALA A 266 15.63 -2.69 -23.66
C ALA A 266 14.69 -1.68 -22.99
N LEU A 267 15.02 -1.25 -21.78
CA LEU A 267 14.22 -0.31 -20.99
C LEU A 267 14.72 1.13 -21.10
N VAL A 268 13.81 2.09 -21.06
CA VAL A 268 14.10 3.52 -21.12
C VAL A 268 13.38 4.24 -19.97
N ALA A 269 14.14 4.72 -18.99
CA ALA A 269 13.63 5.31 -17.74
C ALA A 269 14.14 6.74 -17.50
N GLY A 270 13.60 7.41 -16.48
CA GLY A 270 14.06 8.73 -16.04
C GLY A 270 13.93 9.80 -17.13
N GLU A 271 14.89 10.72 -17.20
CA GLU A 271 14.89 11.82 -18.17
C GLU A 271 14.93 11.31 -19.62
N ALA A 272 15.61 10.18 -19.86
CA ALA A 272 15.69 9.55 -21.16
C ALA A 272 14.32 9.11 -21.68
N ALA A 273 13.40 8.66 -20.80
CA ALA A 273 12.06 8.22 -21.20
C ALA A 273 11.23 9.35 -21.82
N HIS A 274 11.39 10.59 -21.33
CA HIS A 274 10.72 11.76 -21.88
C HIS A 274 11.28 12.17 -23.24
N LYS A 275 12.61 12.18 -23.39
CA LYS A 275 13.28 12.45 -24.67
C LYS A 275 12.95 11.38 -25.71
N PHE A 276 12.74 10.14 -25.26
CA PHE A 276 12.43 9.00 -26.12
C PHE A 276 11.06 9.10 -26.80
N GLU A 277 10.07 9.77 -26.19
CA GLU A 277 8.73 9.91 -26.78
C GLU A 277 8.77 10.61 -28.16
N SER A 278 9.70 11.55 -28.37
CA SER A 278 9.88 12.27 -29.64
C SER A 278 10.98 11.68 -30.54
N MET A 279 11.70 10.65 -30.07
CA MET A 279 12.76 10.00 -30.86
C MET A 279 12.15 9.16 -31.99
N PRO A 280 12.69 9.19 -33.22
CA PRO A 280 12.30 8.25 -34.27
C PRO A 280 12.58 6.79 -33.86
N PRO A 281 11.67 5.83 -34.12
CA PRO A 281 11.91 4.42 -33.77
C PRO A 281 13.18 3.82 -34.40
N THR A 282 13.55 4.27 -35.61
CA THR A 282 14.79 3.85 -36.29
C THR A 282 16.04 4.24 -35.53
N ASP A 283 16.05 5.44 -34.95
CA ASP A 283 17.19 5.96 -34.20
C ASP A 283 17.33 5.22 -32.87
N ALA A 284 16.20 4.95 -32.21
CA ALA A 284 16.15 4.12 -31.01
C ALA A 284 16.76 2.73 -31.26
N VAL A 285 16.31 2.04 -32.30
CA VAL A 285 16.82 0.71 -32.66
C VAL A 285 18.30 0.78 -33.01
N THR A 286 18.73 1.79 -33.78
CA THR A 286 20.14 1.98 -34.13
C THR A 286 21.02 2.13 -32.89
N ARG A 287 20.59 2.94 -31.92
CA ARG A 287 21.32 3.14 -30.65
C ARG A 287 21.40 1.86 -29.82
N VAL A 288 20.28 1.12 -29.72
CA VAL A 288 20.27 -0.15 -28.99
C VAL A 288 21.21 -1.16 -29.65
N LEU A 289 21.21 -1.26 -30.99
CA LEU A 289 22.11 -2.15 -31.71
C LEU A 289 23.57 -1.74 -31.57
N GLN A 290 23.89 -0.44 -31.50
CA GLN A 290 25.26 0.01 -31.21
C GLN A 290 25.74 -0.45 -29.84
N ILE A 291 24.89 -0.39 -28.81
CA ILE A 291 25.19 -0.90 -27.47
C ILE A 291 25.45 -2.41 -27.52
N LEU A 292 24.54 -3.17 -28.16
CA LEU A 292 24.67 -4.63 -28.27
C LEU A 292 25.94 -5.01 -29.05
N LYS A 293 26.24 -4.34 -30.16
CA LYS A 293 27.47 -4.56 -30.94
C LYS A 293 28.70 -4.29 -30.09
N GLY A 294 28.72 -3.18 -29.33
CA GLY A 294 29.79 -2.87 -28.38
C GLY A 294 30.04 -3.94 -27.32
N ILE A 295 28.98 -4.62 -26.84
CA ILE A 295 29.08 -5.69 -25.84
C ILE A 295 29.55 -7.02 -26.45
N TYR A 296 29.04 -7.39 -27.62
CA TYR A 296 29.16 -8.75 -28.15
C TYR A 296 30.20 -8.91 -29.26
N GLU A 297 30.43 -7.91 -30.12
CA GLU A 297 31.42 -8.02 -31.20
C GLU A 297 32.87 -8.16 -30.70
N PRO A 298 33.31 -7.47 -29.62
CA PRO A 298 34.63 -7.72 -29.03
C PRO A 298 34.82 -9.16 -28.51
N LYS A 299 33.73 -9.87 -28.23
CA LYS A 299 33.73 -11.29 -27.83
C LYS A 299 33.73 -12.24 -29.04
N GLY A 300 33.83 -11.72 -30.27
CA GLY A 300 33.75 -12.49 -31.51
C GLY A 300 32.32 -12.90 -31.90
N ILE A 301 31.29 -12.29 -31.30
CA ILE A 301 29.88 -12.60 -31.57
C ILE A 301 29.30 -11.51 -32.48
N THR A 302 28.90 -11.89 -33.69
CA THR A 302 28.22 -10.97 -34.62
C THR A 302 26.78 -10.74 -34.15
N VAL A 303 26.40 -9.48 -33.95
CA VAL A 303 25.03 -9.10 -33.61
C VAL A 303 24.18 -9.03 -34.89
N PRO A 304 23.17 -9.90 -35.07
CA PRO A 304 22.31 -9.86 -36.25
C PRO A 304 21.35 -8.67 -36.20
N GLU A 305 20.87 -8.24 -37.36
CA GLU A 305 19.77 -7.28 -37.43
C GLU A 305 18.46 -7.92 -36.93
N PRO A 306 17.60 -7.17 -36.23
CA PRO A 306 16.34 -7.69 -35.72
C PRO A 306 15.35 -7.94 -36.87
N ILE A 307 14.60 -9.03 -36.79
CA ILE A 307 13.49 -9.38 -37.69
C ILE A 307 12.34 -8.37 -37.51
N GLN A 308 12.06 -7.99 -36.26
CA GLN A 308 10.97 -7.08 -35.93
C GLN A 308 11.32 -6.28 -34.68
N THR A 309 10.90 -5.01 -34.66
CA THR A 309 11.09 -4.11 -33.53
C THR A 309 9.79 -3.40 -33.16
N VAL A 310 9.63 -3.10 -31.88
CA VAL A 310 8.52 -2.29 -31.37
C VAL A 310 9.05 -1.33 -30.30
N CYS A 311 8.79 -0.04 -30.47
CA CYS A 311 9.08 1.00 -29.49
C CYS A 311 7.77 1.49 -28.86
N THR A 312 7.66 1.45 -27.54
CA THR A 312 6.47 1.97 -26.83
C THR A 312 6.48 3.49 -26.75
N ARG A 313 5.29 4.08 -26.62
CA ARG A 313 5.05 5.52 -26.44
C ARG A 313 3.95 5.76 -25.41
N TRP A 314 4.17 5.28 -24.19
CA TRP A 314 3.15 5.32 -23.13
C TRP A 314 2.76 6.74 -22.72
N GLY A 315 3.69 7.70 -22.83
CA GLY A 315 3.45 9.10 -22.50
C GLY A 315 2.56 9.80 -23.52
N SER A 316 2.67 9.40 -24.80
CA SER A 316 1.88 9.95 -25.90
C SER A 316 0.58 9.19 -26.16
N ASP A 317 0.41 7.99 -25.58
CA ASP A 317 -0.83 7.22 -25.67
C ASP A 317 -1.99 7.99 -25.01
N PRO A 318 -3.06 8.34 -25.77
CA PRO A 318 -4.15 9.16 -25.26
C PRO A 318 -5.04 8.47 -24.23
N PHE A 319 -4.86 7.17 -24.00
CA PHE A 319 -5.60 6.39 -23.02
C PHE A 319 -4.78 6.06 -21.77
N CYS A 320 -3.50 6.48 -21.74
CA CYS A 320 -2.61 6.27 -20.59
C CYS A 320 -2.00 7.59 -20.09
N PHE A 321 -1.33 8.35 -20.97
CA PHE A 321 -0.53 9.53 -20.65
C PHE A 321 0.60 9.27 -19.63
N GLY A 322 1.20 8.10 -19.68
CA GLY A 322 2.24 7.65 -18.76
C GLY A 322 2.16 6.14 -18.52
N SER A 323 2.94 5.68 -17.55
CA SER A 323 3.12 4.25 -17.24
C SER A 323 2.40 3.88 -15.94
N TYR A 324 2.91 4.32 -14.80
CA TYR A 324 2.35 3.99 -13.48
C TYR A 324 2.58 5.11 -12.46
N SER A 325 1.73 5.13 -11.43
CA SER A 325 1.78 6.14 -10.38
C SER A 325 2.98 6.00 -9.45
N ASN A 326 3.35 7.11 -8.81
CA ASN A 326 4.34 7.17 -7.75
C ASN A 326 3.98 8.28 -6.74
N VAL A 327 4.65 8.29 -5.59
CA VAL A 327 4.46 9.34 -4.59
C VAL A 327 5.41 10.51 -4.88
N ALA A 328 4.86 11.56 -5.50
CA ALA A 328 5.59 12.77 -5.79
C ALA A 328 5.77 13.66 -4.53
N VAL A 329 6.67 14.63 -4.61
CA VAL A 329 6.83 15.68 -3.59
C VAL A 329 5.49 16.35 -3.28
N GLY A 330 5.18 16.53 -2.00
CA GLY A 330 3.89 17.05 -1.54
C GLY A 330 2.74 16.04 -1.48
N ALA A 331 2.91 14.83 -2.06
CA ALA A 331 1.92 13.75 -2.00
C ALA A 331 2.20 12.78 -0.85
N SER A 332 1.24 11.89 -0.57
CA SER A 332 1.39 10.82 0.41
C SER A 332 0.64 9.55 0.01
N GLY A 333 0.86 8.46 0.75
CA GLY A 333 0.09 7.23 0.58
C GLY A 333 -1.43 7.42 0.76
N ASP A 334 -1.85 8.43 1.52
CA ASP A 334 -3.28 8.74 1.73
C ASP A 334 -3.96 9.21 0.44
N ASP A 335 -3.20 9.75 -0.53
CA ASP A 335 -3.77 10.17 -1.81
C ASP A 335 -4.31 8.98 -2.62
N TYR A 336 -3.71 7.78 -2.52
CA TYR A 336 -4.26 6.56 -3.11
C TYR A 336 -5.61 6.19 -2.48
N ASP A 337 -5.73 6.32 -1.16
CA ASP A 337 -6.95 6.03 -0.43
C ASP A 337 -8.06 7.03 -0.80
N ILE A 338 -7.72 8.32 -0.93
CA ILE A 338 -8.61 9.38 -1.43
C ILE A 338 -9.08 9.08 -2.86
N LEU A 339 -8.19 8.63 -3.73
CA LEU A 339 -8.55 8.26 -5.10
C LEU A 339 -9.51 7.08 -5.14
N ALA A 340 -9.41 6.13 -4.20
CA ALA A 340 -10.33 5.00 -4.08
C ALA A 340 -11.73 5.37 -3.55
N GLU A 341 -11.90 6.51 -2.87
CA GLU A 341 -13.18 6.92 -2.29
C GLU A 341 -14.29 6.99 -3.36
N SER A 342 -15.43 6.33 -3.13
CA SER A 342 -16.61 6.47 -4.00
C SER A 342 -17.27 7.85 -3.82
N VAL A 343 -18.00 8.31 -4.84
CA VAL A 343 -18.72 9.59 -4.82
C VAL A 343 -20.20 9.41 -5.17
N GLY A 344 -21.00 10.42 -4.84
CA GLY A 344 -22.45 10.42 -5.08
C GLY A 344 -23.21 9.37 -4.25
N ASP A 345 -22.82 9.14 -2.99
CA ASP A 345 -23.40 8.09 -2.13
C ASP A 345 -23.28 6.67 -2.73
N GLY A 346 -22.09 6.34 -3.25
CA GLY A 346 -21.82 5.05 -3.89
C GLY A 346 -22.42 4.92 -5.29
N ARG A 347 -22.47 6.01 -6.07
CA ARG A 347 -22.91 5.98 -7.48
C ARG A 347 -21.74 5.84 -8.44
N LEU A 348 -20.60 6.44 -8.10
CA LEU A 348 -19.39 6.37 -8.91
C LEU A 348 -18.22 5.90 -8.05
N PHE A 349 -17.62 4.78 -8.44
CA PHE A 349 -16.49 4.12 -7.77
C PHE A 349 -15.21 4.27 -8.60
N PHE A 350 -14.06 4.03 -7.97
CA PHE A 350 -12.75 4.15 -8.61
C PHE A 350 -11.88 2.95 -8.27
N ALA A 351 -11.36 2.29 -9.30
CA ALA A 351 -10.36 1.22 -9.19
C ALA A 351 -9.19 1.48 -10.14
N GLY A 352 -8.16 0.66 -10.05
CA GLY A 352 -6.91 0.79 -10.79
C GLY A 352 -5.72 0.89 -9.84
N GLU A 353 -4.51 0.77 -10.40
CA GLU A 353 -3.26 0.78 -9.63
C GLU A 353 -3.13 2.05 -8.76
N ALA A 354 -3.55 3.21 -9.28
CA ALA A 354 -3.53 4.49 -8.57
C ALA A 354 -4.60 4.64 -7.48
N THR A 355 -5.30 3.56 -7.13
CA THR A 355 -6.32 3.52 -6.06
C THR A 355 -5.96 2.51 -4.96
N THR A 356 -4.74 1.97 -4.96
CA THR A 356 -4.31 0.99 -3.95
C THR A 356 -2.99 1.40 -3.32
N ARG A 357 -3.07 1.91 -2.09
CA ARG A 357 -1.89 2.31 -1.31
C ARG A 357 -0.89 1.19 -1.09
N ARG A 358 -1.38 -0.05 -0.91
CA ARG A 358 -0.52 -1.18 -0.53
C ARG A 358 0.24 -1.80 -1.70
N TYR A 359 -0.31 -1.68 -2.90
CA TYR A 359 0.21 -2.34 -4.10
C TYR A 359 0.09 -1.39 -5.31
N PRO A 360 0.62 -0.15 -5.23
CA PRO A 360 0.54 0.78 -6.35
C PRO A 360 1.35 0.25 -7.55
N ALA A 361 1.21 0.89 -8.72
CA ALA A 361 2.03 0.65 -9.91
C ALA A 361 2.04 -0.78 -10.49
N THR A 362 1.22 -1.70 -9.98
CA THR A 362 1.28 -3.12 -10.33
C THR A 362 -0.03 -3.65 -10.90
N MET A 363 0.08 -4.67 -11.76
CA MET A 363 -1.09 -5.37 -12.29
C MET A 363 -1.93 -6.06 -11.20
N HIS A 364 -1.26 -6.68 -10.21
CA HIS A 364 -1.97 -7.33 -9.11
C HIS A 364 -2.67 -6.30 -8.21
N GLY A 365 -2.07 -5.14 -7.98
CA GLY A 365 -2.73 -4.03 -7.30
C GLY A 365 -3.99 -3.54 -8.02
N ALA A 366 -3.90 -3.35 -9.35
CA ALA A 366 -5.05 -3.02 -10.18
C ALA A 366 -6.15 -4.09 -10.08
N PHE A 367 -5.79 -5.37 -10.19
CA PHE A 367 -6.73 -6.49 -10.06
C PHE A 367 -7.42 -6.52 -8.68
N LEU A 368 -6.65 -6.43 -7.59
CA LEU A 368 -7.19 -6.42 -6.22
C LEU A 368 -8.09 -5.20 -5.97
N SER A 369 -7.76 -4.04 -6.53
CA SER A 369 -8.63 -2.86 -6.44
C SER A 369 -9.97 -3.05 -7.18
N GLY A 370 -9.98 -3.79 -8.30
CA GLY A 370 -11.20 -4.18 -9.00
C GLY A 370 -12.09 -5.08 -8.15
N LEU A 371 -11.49 -6.09 -7.50
CA LEU A 371 -12.22 -6.97 -6.56
C LEU A 371 -12.78 -6.18 -5.37
N ARG A 372 -12.01 -5.23 -4.83
CA ARG A 372 -12.44 -4.33 -3.75
C ARG A 372 -13.69 -3.55 -4.16
N GLU A 373 -13.66 -2.91 -5.33
CA GLU A 373 -14.82 -2.11 -5.76
C GLU A 373 -16.02 -2.96 -6.17
N ALA A 374 -15.82 -4.16 -6.74
CA ALA A 374 -16.92 -5.08 -6.99
C ALA A 374 -17.67 -5.43 -5.69
N ALA A 375 -16.94 -5.69 -4.60
CA ALA A 375 -17.54 -5.94 -3.28
C ALA A 375 -18.25 -4.70 -2.71
N ASN A 376 -17.65 -3.52 -2.84
CA ASN A 376 -18.27 -2.25 -2.39
C ASN A 376 -19.56 -1.94 -3.15
N MET A 377 -19.56 -2.11 -4.48
CA MET A 377 -20.74 -1.91 -5.33
C MET A 377 -21.86 -2.85 -4.93
N ALA A 378 -21.58 -4.14 -4.76
CA ALA A 378 -22.55 -5.12 -4.28
C ALA A 378 -23.10 -4.75 -2.89
N HIS A 379 -22.26 -4.22 -1.99
CA HIS A 379 -22.69 -3.76 -0.68
C HIS A 379 -23.64 -2.55 -0.76
N HIS A 380 -23.31 -1.56 -1.59
CA HIS A 380 -24.15 -0.38 -1.81
C HIS A 380 -25.50 -0.73 -2.44
N ASP A 381 -25.51 -1.66 -3.40
CA ASP A 381 -26.75 -2.16 -4.00
C ASP A 381 -27.67 -2.82 -2.97
N ASN A 382 -27.11 -3.69 -2.11
CA ASN A 382 -27.84 -4.31 -1.02
C ASN A 382 -28.42 -3.28 -0.04
N ILE A 383 -27.64 -2.26 0.35
CA ILE A 383 -28.12 -1.19 1.23
C ILE A 383 -29.28 -0.41 0.58
N ARG A 384 -29.17 -0.05 -0.70
CA ARG A 384 -30.24 0.67 -1.41
C ARG A 384 -31.50 -0.16 -1.50
N THR A 385 -31.38 -1.43 -1.85
CA THR A 385 -32.50 -2.38 -1.91
C THR A 385 -33.19 -2.51 -0.55
N LEU A 386 -32.42 -2.55 0.55
CA LEU A 386 -32.97 -2.57 1.91
C LEU A 386 -33.69 -1.26 2.28
N LYS A 387 -33.11 -0.09 1.96
CA LYS A 387 -33.76 1.22 2.19
C LYS A 387 -35.08 1.32 1.43
N MET A 388 -35.12 0.94 0.15
CA MET A 388 -36.36 0.94 -0.64
C MET A 388 -37.44 0.00 -0.09
N LYS A 389 -37.05 -1.14 0.51
CA LYS A 389 -38.00 -2.04 1.20
C LYS A 389 -38.52 -1.42 2.50
N VAL A 390 -37.70 -0.67 3.22
CA VAL A 390 -38.10 0.04 4.45
C VAL A 390 -39.02 1.23 4.12
N ASP A 391 -38.74 2.00 3.07
CA ASP A 391 -39.58 3.14 2.66
C ASP A 391 -40.93 2.70 2.08
N LYS A 392 -41.02 1.48 1.53
CA LYS A 392 -42.28 0.86 1.09
C LYS A 392 -43.08 0.21 2.22
N ALA A 393 -42.49 -0.01 3.39
CA ALA A 393 -43.20 -0.40 4.60
C ALA A 393 -43.64 0.87 5.34
N PRO A 394 -44.91 1.01 5.78
CA PRO A 394 -45.31 2.18 6.57
C PRO A 394 -44.58 2.15 7.91
N SER A 395 -43.48 2.90 8.03
CA SER A 395 -42.55 2.75 9.14
C SER A 395 -42.60 3.93 10.11
N ASN A 396 -43.08 3.66 11.33
CA ASN A 396 -43.00 4.50 12.52
C ASN A 396 -41.54 4.72 13.04
N ALA A 397 -40.50 4.48 12.23
CA ALA A 397 -39.10 4.50 12.66
C ALA A 397 -38.61 5.87 13.16
N HIS A 398 -39.14 6.98 12.64
CA HIS A 398 -38.84 8.31 13.17
C HIS A 398 -39.45 8.56 14.56
N SER A 399 -40.54 7.87 14.92
CA SER A 399 -41.14 7.95 16.26
C SER A 399 -40.30 7.21 17.32
N CYS A 400 -39.64 6.10 16.95
CA CYS A 400 -38.91 5.25 17.90
C CYS A 400 -37.50 5.76 18.27
N ALA A 401 -36.91 6.68 17.48
CA ALA A 401 -35.59 7.23 17.76
C ALA A 401 -35.64 8.33 18.83
N SER A 402 -36.60 9.26 18.72
CA SER A 402 -36.89 10.25 19.78
C SER A 402 -37.36 9.56 21.06
N LEU A 403 -38.18 8.52 20.93
CA LEU A 403 -38.62 7.69 22.05
C LEU A 403 -37.48 7.14 22.90
N LEU A 404 -36.47 6.54 22.26
CA LEU A 404 -35.39 5.91 23.00
C LEU A 404 -34.53 6.93 23.76
N ALA A 405 -34.26 8.08 23.13
CA ALA A 405 -33.56 9.17 23.79
C ALA A 405 -34.32 9.67 25.04
N ASP A 406 -35.65 9.80 24.96
CA ASP A 406 -36.48 10.20 26.09
C ASP A 406 -36.54 9.14 27.19
N LEU A 407 -36.63 7.85 26.84
CA LEU A 407 -36.60 6.76 27.83
C LEU A 407 -35.30 6.74 28.64
N PHE A 408 -34.16 7.06 28.02
CA PHE A 408 -32.87 7.11 28.70
C PHE A 408 -32.57 8.44 29.41
N ARG A 409 -33.54 9.38 29.49
CA ARG A 409 -33.47 10.50 30.44
C ARG A 409 -33.67 10.02 31.88
N GLU A 410 -34.45 8.94 32.07
CA GLU A 410 -34.70 8.30 33.37
C GLU A 410 -34.41 6.79 33.28
N PRO A 411 -33.14 6.37 33.28
CA PRO A 411 -32.78 4.96 33.27
C PRO A 411 -33.14 4.26 34.58
N ASP A 412 -33.44 2.97 34.52
CA ASP A 412 -33.78 2.15 35.70
C ASP A 412 -32.53 1.85 36.56
N ILE A 413 -31.36 1.72 35.93
CA ILE A 413 -30.07 1.51 36.59
C ILE A 413 -28.99 2.29 35.83
N GLU A 414 -28.06 2.91 36.57
CA GLU A 414 -26.82 3.47 36.02
C GLU A 414 -25.61 3.03 36.82
N PHE A 415 -24.50 2.78 36.12
CA PHE A 415 -23.19 2.55 36.73
C PHE A 415 -22.09 2.89 35.72
N GLY A 416 -21.16 3.78 36.09
CA GLY A 416 -20.13 4.25 35.16
C GLY A 416 -20.74 4.92 33.91
N SER A 417 -20.27 4.53 32.74
CA SER A 417 -20.79 4.95 31.42
C SER A 417 -22.04 4.20 30.95
N PHE A 418 -22.59 3.29 31.77
CA PHE A 418 -23.69 2.41 31.41
C PHE A 418 -25.02 2.89 32.01
N SER A 419 -26.04 3.03 31.17
CA SER A 419 -27.44 3.25 31.59
C SER A 419 -28.30 2.10 31.07
N VAL A 420 -29.27 1.62 31.86
CA VAL A 420 -30.15 0.50 31.50
C VAL A 420 -31.61 0.85 31.68
N ILE A 421 -32.45 0.39 30.75
CA ILE A 421 -33.91 0.36 30.90
C ILE A 421 -34.44 -1.07 30.74
N PHE A 422 -35.36 -1.49 31.59
CA PHE A 422 -35.95 -2.83 31.56
C PHE A 422 -37.31 -2.84 30.85
N ALA A 423 -37.59 -3.90 30.08
CA ALA A 423 -38.84 -4.05 29.34
C ALA A 423 -40.08 -4.20 30.23
N ARG A 424 -39.92 -4.77 31.43
CA ARG A 424 -40.98 -5.02 32.42
C ARG A 424 -40.44 -4.86 33.83
N LYS A 425 -41.29 -4.40 34.76
CA LYS A 425 -40.98 -4.36 36.21
C LYS A 425 -41.01 -5.73 36.91
N ASN A 426 -41.37 -6.81 36.21
CA ASN A 426 -41.34 -8.14 36.81
C ASN A 426 -39.90 -8.55 37.13
N THR A 427 -39.69 -9.28 38.24
CA THR A 427 -38.36 -9.74 38.69
C THR A 427 -37.80 -10.90 37.87
N ASP A 428 -38.43 -11.24 36.74
CA ASP A 428 -38.00 -12.31 35.85
C ASP A 428 -36.55 -12.09 35.38
N PRO A 429 -35.61 -13.02 35.71
CA PRO A 429 -34.22 -12.94 35.30
C PRO A 429 -34.03 -12.92 33.77
N LYS A 430 -34.99 -13.45 33.01
CA LYS A 430 -34.95 -13.50 31.53
C LYS A 430 -35.60 -12.28 30.86
N SER A 431 -36.17 -11.36 31.63
CA SER A 431 -36.78 -10.14 31.08
C SER A 431 -35.76 -9.33 30.27
N PRO A 432 -36.09 -8.87 29.05
CA PRO A 432 -35.15 -8.12 28.22
C PRO A 432 -34.92 -6.71 28.77
N ALA A 433 -33.72 -6.21 28.52
CA ALA A 433 -33.23 -4.90 28.91
C ALA A 433 -32.48 -4.26 27.73
N ILE A 434 -32.60 -2.93 27.61
CA ILE A 434 -31.80 -2.15 26.68
C ILE A 434 -30.69 -1.47 27.48
N LEU A 435 -29.45 -1.79 27.15
CA LEU A 435 -28.25 -1.15 27.69
C LEU A 435 -27.80 -0.04 26.75
N ARG A 436 -27.49 1.14 27.29
CA ARG A 436 -26.80 2.24 26.62
C ARG A 436 -25.41 2.42 27.24
N VAL A 437 -24.38 2.51 26.41
CA VAL A 437 -23.03 2.93 26.80
C VAL A 437 -22.76 4.32 26.25
N THR A 438 -22.32 5.23 27.11
CA THR A 438 -22.01 6.61 26.75
C THR A 438 -20.50 6.83 26.78
N PHE A 439 -19.91 7.12 25.62
CA PHE A 439 -18.51 7.51 25.53
C PHE A 439 -18.41 9.03 25.65
N ASN A 440 -17.76 9.49 26.72
CA ASN A 440 -17.41 10.90 26.91
C ASN A 440 -15.94 11.10 26.52
N GLU A 441 -15.65 12.09 25.65
CA GLU A 441 -14.27 12.56 25.50
C GLU A 441 -13.78 13.12 26.85
N ALA A 442 -12.65 12.61 27.33
CA ALA A 442 -12.04 13.05 28.57
C ALA A 442 -11.56 14.51 28.47
N ARG A 443 -12.27 15.43 29.15
CA ARG A 443 -11.70 16.74 29.52
C ARG A 443 -10.47 16.54 30.41
N LYS A 444 -9.27 16.62 29.85
CA LYS A 444 -8.05 16.79 30.65
C LYS A 444 -8.10 18.17 31.31
N LYS A 445 -8.39 18.22 32.61
CA LYS A 445 -8.06 19.37 33.47
C LYS A 445 -6.54 19.45 33.57
N CYS A 446 -5.91 20.38 32.87
CA CYS A 446 -4.55 20.82 33.15
C CYS A 446 -4.61 21.94 34.19
N HIS A 447 -4.16 21.64 35.41
CA HIS A 447 -3.63 22.65 36.33
C HIS A 447 -2.14 22.86 36.03
N GLU A 448 -1.71 24.13 36.08
CA GLU A 448 -0.33 24.63 36.28
C GLU A 448 0.66 24.48 35.10
N VAL A 449 1.51 25.44 34.71
CA VAL A 449 1.98 26.74 35.22
C VAL A 449 2.26 27.65 34.01
N ALA A 450 2.02 28.96 34.14
CA ALA A 450 2.35 29.97 33.14
C ALA A 450 3.87 30.08 32.88
N LYS A 451 4.27 29.98 31.60
CA LYS A 451 5.40 30.72 31.06
C LYS A 451 5.02 31.24 29.67
N GLN A 452 5.17 32.54 29.51
CA GLN A 452 5.00 33.28 28.27
C GLN A 452 6.03 32.80 27.25
N ASP A 453 5.58 32.51 26.02
CA ASP A 453 6.33 32.82 24.81
C ASP A 453 5.36 32.94 23.63
N GLN A 454 5.40 34.11 22.98
CA GLN A 454 4.59 34.47 21.82
C GLN A 454 5.15 33.81 20.56
N GLN A 455 4.47 32.78 20.05
CA GLN A 455 4.51 32.44 18.63
C GLN A 455 3.10 32.05 18.15
N HIS A 456 2.57 32.84 17.22
CA HIS A 456 1.27 32.61 16.59
C HIS A 456 1.32 31.33 15.75
N SER A 457 0.63 30.29 16.21
CA SER A 457 0.35 29.08 15.46
C SER A 457 -1.16 28.87 15.41
N ASN A 458 -1.67 28.40 14.26
CA ASN A 458 -3.05 27.99 13.99
C ASN A 458 -3.61 26.97 15.01
N LYS A 459 -2.81 26.52 15.98
CA LYS A 459 -3.20 25.69 17.11
C LYS A 459 -4.31 26.31 17.97
N LEU A 460 -4.37 27.64 18.14
CA LEU A 460 -5.46 28.28 18.89
C LEU A 460 -6.76 28.29 18.06
N LEU A 461 -6.67 28.49 16.75
CA LEU A 461 -7.80 28.42 15.83
C LEU A 461 -8.29 26.97 15.67
N PHE A 462 -7.38 25.99 15.63
CA PHE A 462 -7.72 24.57 15.60
C PHE A 462 -8.27 24.09 16.94
N GLN A 463 -7.76 24.58 18.08
CA GLN A 463 -8.36 24.31 19.39
C GLN A 463 -9.70 25.01 19.55
N GLN A 464 -9.89 26.21 19.01
CA GLN A 464 -11.18 26.89 18.99
C GLN A 464 -12.17 26.17 18.07
N LEU A 465 -11.79 25.81 16.84
CA LEU A 465 -12.60 25.05 15.87
C LEU A 465 -12.92 23.64 16.37
N GLN A 466 -11.96 22.93 16.96
CA GLN A 466 -12.16 21.61 17.57
C GLN A 466 -12.99 21.72 18.86
N SER A 467 -12.85 22.81 19.63
CA SER A 467 -13.77 23.08 20.75
C SER A 467 -15.17 23.47 20.27
N HIS A 468 -15.31 24.08 19.07
CA HIS A 468 -16.59 24.46 18.49
C HIS A 468 -17.30 23.28 17.81
N PHE A 469 -16.54 22.34 17.22
CA PHE A 469 -17.06 21.13 16.56
C PHE A 469 -17.35 19.99 17.54
N ASN A 470 -16.53 19.80 18.60
CA ASN A 470 -16.74 18.74 19.60
C ASN A 470 -17.65 19.16 20.75
N GLN A 471 -18.21 20.38 20.74
CA GLN A 471 -18.96 20.87 21.89
C GLN A 471 -20.34 20.24 22.12
N GLN A 472 -20.87 19.33 21.27
CA GLN A 472 -22.26 18.88 21.48
C GLN A 472 -22.70 17.44 21.16
N GLN A 473 -21.87 16.41 20.96
CA GLN A 473 -22.42 15.03 20.89
C GLN A 473 -21.65 13.98 21.69
N GLN A 474 -22.27 13.53 22.79
CA GLN A 474 -21.93 12.28 23.47
C GLN A 474 -22.21 11.12 22.51
N LEU A 475 -21.27 10.21 22.31
CA LEU A 475 -21.49 9.03 21.48
C LEU A 475 -22.21 7.97 22.31
N HIS A 476 -23.43 7.61 21.90
CA HIS A 476 -24.23 6.56 22.52
C HIS A 476 -24.30 5.32 21.64
N VAL A 477 -23.94 4.16 22.21
CA VAL A 477 -24.12 2.84 21.60
C VAL A 477 -24.98 1.96 22.51
N TYR A 478 -25.61 0.95 21.94
CA TYR A 478 -26.64 0.16 22.59
C TYR A 478 -26.45 -1.34 22.36
N THR A 479 -27.03 -2.15 23.23
CA THR A 479 -27.23 -3.60 23.03
C THR A 479 -28.44 -4.08 23.83
N LEU A 480 -28.94 -5.27 23.49
CA LEU A 480 -29.96 -5.98 24.27
C LEU A 480 -29.29 -6.98 25.22
N LEU A 481 -29.79 -7.06 26.45
CA LEU A 481 -29.36 -8.00 27.48
C LEU A 481 -30.57 -8.57 28.23
N SER A 482 -30.40 -9.68 28.93
CA SER A 482 -31.36 -10.11 29.95
C SER A 482 -31.14 -9.35 31.27
N ARG A 483 -32.18 -9.32 32.12
CA ARG A 483 -32.09 -8.73 33.46
C ARG A 483 -30.97 -9.34 34.30
N GLN A 484 -30.78 -10.66 34.22
CA GLN A 484 -29.68 -11.34 34.91
C GLN A 484 -28.31 -10.87 34.40
N GLN A 485 -28.13 -10.78 33.07
CA GLN A 485 -26.87 -10.32 32.48
C GLN A 485 -26.52 -8.88 32.88
N VAL A 486 -27.52 -8.01 33.05
CA VAL A 486 -27.31 -6.64 33.56
C VAL A 486 -26.84 -6.65 35.01
N ILE A 487 -27.41 -7.50 35.85
CA ILE A 487 -27.00 -7.64 37.25
C ILE A 487 -25.57 -8.17 37.32
N ASP A 488 -25.24 -9.21 36.54
CA ASP A 488 -23.89 -9.78 36.47
C ASP A 488 -22.87 -8.74 36.00
N LEU A 489 -23.22 -7.94 34.98
CA LEU A 489 -22.39 -6.85 34.45
C LEU A 489 -22.11 -5.76 35.50
N ARG A 490 -23.09 -5.43 36.33
CA ARG A 490 -22.97 -4.42 37.39
C ARG A 490 -21.94 -4.84 38.44
N GLU A 491 -21.91 -6.13 38.78
CA GLU A 491 -21.00 -6.71 39.79
C GLU A 491 -19.55 -6.88 39.30
N VAL A 492 -19.30 -6.69 37.99
CA VAL A 492 -17.92 -6.70 37.44
C VAL A 492 -17.10 -5.56 38.05
N ARG A 493 -16.01 -5.93 38.71
CA ARG A 493 -15.02 -5.00 39.27
C ARG A 493 -13.97 -4.63 38.23
N GLY A 494 -13.32 -3.47 38.40
CA GLY A 494 -12.25 -3.00 37.51
C GLY A 494 -12.66 -1.88 36.54
N GLY A 495 -13.81 -1.23 36.77
CA GLY A 495 -14.22 -0.03 36.01
C GLY A 495 -14.86 -0.34 34.65
N ASP A 496 -15.06 0.71 33.86
CA ASP A 496 -15.84 0.62 32.61
C ASP A 496 -15.15 -0.19 31.52
N GLU A 497 -13.81 -0.17 31.48
CA GLU A 497 -13.02 -1.00 30.56
C GLU A 497 -13.24 -2.50 30.82
N MET A 498 -13.24 -2.92 32.08
CA MET A 498 -13.48 -4.33 32.44
C MET A 498 -14.93 -4.74 32.17
N ARG A 499 -15.89 -3.83 32.30
CA ARG A 499 -17.30 -4.07 31.94
C ARG A 499 -17.50 -4.16 30.44
N LEU A 500 -16.86 -3.29 29.65
CA LEU A 500 -16.85 -3.37 28.18
C LEU A 500 -16.25 -4.70 27.72
N ASN A 501 -15.12 -5.09 28.30
CA ASN A 501 -14.49 -6.37 28.00
C ASN A 501 -15.40 -7.56 28.35
N TYR A 502 -16.07 -7.52 29.51
CA TYR A 502 -17.05 -8.54 29.89
C TYR A 502 -18.22 -8.65 28.90
N LEU A 503 -18.74 -7.53 28.40
CA LEU A 503 -19.80 -7.53 27.38
C LEU A 503 -19.34 -8.20 26.08
N CYS A 504 -18.20 -7.78 25.55
CA CYS A 504 -17.73 -8.24 24.25
C CYS A 504 -17.20 -9.69 24.30
N GLU A 505 -16.33 -10.00 25.26
CA GLU A 505 -15.61 -11.27 25.30
C GLU A 505 -16.38 -12.37 26.04
N LYS A 506 -17.11 -12.02 27.12
CA LYS A 506 -17.79 -13.03 27.96
C LYS A 506 -19.26 -13.21 27.61
N LEU A 507 -19.99 -12.13 27.31
CA LEU A 507 -21.38 -12.23 26.85
C LEU A 507 -21.51 -12.33 25.31
N GLY A 508 -20.43 -12.07 24.56
CA GLY A 508 -20.42 -12.16 23.10
C GLY A 508 -21.32 -11.13 22.41
N VAL A 509 -21.68 -10.03 23.09
CA VAL A 509 -22.63 -9.05 22.55
C VAL A 509 -21.91 -7.95 21.77
N LYS A 510 -22.53 -7.49 20.68
CA LYS A 510 -22.03 -6.38 19.86
C LYS A 510 -22.71 -5.08 20.27
N LEU A 511 -21.92 -4.05 20.53
CA LEU A 511 -22.42 -2.69 20.71
C LEU A 511 -22.71 -2.07 19.35
N VAL A 512 -23.91 -1.54 19.18
CA VAL A 512 -24.38 -0.98 17.91
C VAL A 512 -24.94 0.42 18.11
N GLY A 513 -24.89 1.26 17.07
CA GLY A 513 -25.67 2.50 17.07
C GLY A 513 -27.18 2.20 17.11
N ARG A 514 -28.02 3.22 17.40
CA ARG A 514 -29.49 3.06 17.49
C ARG A 514 -30.11 2.27 16.34
N LYS A 515 -29.68 2.53 15.10
CA LYS A 515 -30.19 1.86 13.89
C LYS A 515 -29.84 0.37 13.81
N GLY A 516 -28.81 -0.08 14.53
CA GLY A 516 -28.36 -1.47 14.54
C GLY A 516 -29.08 -2.38 15.56
N LEU A 517 -29.94 -1.83 16.43
CA LEU A 517 -30.70 -2.63 17.41
C LEU A 517 -31.82 -3.49 16.78
N GLY A 518 -32.27 -3.13 15.57
CA GLY A 518 -33.27 -3.88 14.80
C GLY A 518 -34.70 -3.85 15.38
N MET A 519 -35.61 -4.52 14.68
CA MET A 519 -37.07 -4.49 14.95
C MET A 519 -37.46 -5.09 16.31
N ASN A 520 -36.69 -6.07 16.81
CA ASN A 520 -36.93 -6.66 18.14
C ASN A 520 -36.79 -5.63 19.27
N ALA A 521 -35.87 -4.67 19.11
CA ALA A 521 -35.71 -3.60 20.07
C ALA A 521 -36.85 -2.58 19.98
N ASP A 522 -37.39 -2.31 18.79
CA ASP A 522 -38.50 -1.35 18.63
C ASP A 522 -39.75 -1.82 19.38
N SER A 523 -40.07 -3.12 19.34
CA SER A 523 -41.15 -3.71 20.15
C SER A 523 -40.92 -3.58 21.67
N ILE A 524 -39.66 -3.74 22.12
CA ILE A 524 -39.29 -3.55 23.52
C ILE A 524 -39.44 -2.07 23.91
N ILE A 525 -39.00 -1.14 23.06
CA ILE A 525 -39.09 0.30 23.28
C ILE A 525 -40.55 0.75 23.43
N ASP A 526 -41.44 0.26 22.57
CA ASP A 526 -42.87 0.55 22.64
C ASP A 526 -43.50 0.00 23.92
N SER A 527 -43.14 -1.23 24.33
CA SER A 527 -43.57 -1.84 25.60
C SER A 527 -43.12 -1.00 26.81
N ILE A 528 -41.86 -0.54 26.81
CA ILE A 528 -41.32 0.29 27.91
C ILE A 528 -42.05 1.63 28.00
N LYS A 529 -42.31 2.28 26.86
CA LYS A 529 -43.06 3.53 26.83
C LYS A 529 -44.48 3.37 27.38
N ALA A 530 -45.18 2.31 26.95
CA ALA A 530 -46.53 2.03 27.43
C ALA A 530 -46.58 1.83 28.95
N GLU A 531 -45.57 1.16 29.54
CA GLU A 531 -45.46 1.01 30.99
C GLU A 531 -45.12 2.32 31.73
N ARG A 532 -44.24 3.15 31.17
CA ARG A 532 -43.77 4.40 31.80
C ARG A 532 -44.73 5.57 31.70
N GLY A 533 -45.60 5.60 30.69
CA GLY A 533 -46.65 6.62 30.52
C GLY A 533 -47.71 6.66 31.64
N ASN A 534 -47.73 5.66 32.53
CA ASN A 534 -48.70 5.55 33.63
C ASN A 534 -48.24 6.16 34.98
N ARG A 535 -47.23 7.04 35.03
CA ARG A 535 -46.68 7.56 36.29
C ARG A 535 -46.63 9.09 36.39
N LYS A 536 -47.25 9.64 37.45
CA LYS A 536 -46.99 10.99 38.01
C LYS A 536 -45.74 10.95 38.92
N PRO A 537 -44.97 12.05 39.06
CA PRO A 537 -43.67 12.03 39.72
C PRO A 537 -43.79 12.20 41.24
N VAL A 538 -42.93 11.48 41.98
CA VAL A 538 -42.61 11.79 43.39
C VAL A 538 -41.09 11.82 43.53
N SER A 539 -40.61 12.99 43.95
CA SER A 539 -39.23 13.33 44.25
C SER A 539 -38.71 12.60 45.50
N THR A 540 -37.44 12.18 45.51
CA THR A 540 -36.61 12.31 46.72
C THR A 540 -35.12 12.18 46.44
N SER A 541 -34.40 13.18 46.93
CA SER A 541 -32.95 13.31 47.09
C SER A 541 -32.35 12.27 48.02
N LEU A 542 -31.06 11.93 47.85
CA LEU A 542 -30.07 11.91 48.94
C LEU A 542 -28.65 11.73 48.38
N ALA A 543 -27.78 12.67 48.76
CA ALA A 543 -26.35 12.70 48.49
C ALA A 543 -25.58 11.77 49.43
N LEU A 544 -24.37 11.34 49.02
CA LEU A 544 -23.24 11.08 49.92
C LEU A 544 -21.90 11.09 49.13
N LYS A 545 -20.87 11.63 49.79
CA LYS A 545 -19.54 12.04 49.30
C LYS A 545 -18.45 10.97 49.64
N PRO A 546 -17.17 11.16 49.20
CA PRO A 546 -16.29 10.09 48.69
C PRO A 546 -15.11 9.72 49.60
N GLY A 547 -14.38 8.65 49.24
CA GLY A 547 -13.15 8.21 49.93
C GLY A 547 -12.04 7.73 48.97
N VAL A 548 -11.00 8.56 48.87
CA VAL A 548 -9.54 8.32 48.86
C VAL A 548 -8.86 7.22 48.00
N SER A 549 -7.79 7.70 47.36
CA SER A 549 -6.81 7.16 46.41
C SER A 549 -5.85 6.07 46.88
N SER A 550 -5.30 5.30 45.93
CA SER A 550 -3.86 5.00 45.86
C SER A 550 -3.41 4.69 44.42
N LYS A 551 -2.24 5.22 44.04
CA LYS A 551 -1.57 5.12 42.74
C LYS A 551 -0.58 3.95 42.75
N LEU A 552 -0.39 3.28 41.60
CA LEU A 552 0.85 2.57 41.25
C LEU A 552 1.10 2.66 39.72
N LYS A 553 2.38 2.81 39.36
CA LYS A 553 2.95 3.11 38.04
C LYS A 553 3.30 1.83 37.26
N ALA A 554 3.26 1.89 35.92
CA ALA A 554 4.10 1.13 34.98
C ALA A 554 4.25 1.96 33.69
N ALA A 555 5.43 2.50 33.35
CA ALA A 555 6.56 1.86 32.66
C ALA A 555 6.23 1.47 31.20
N GLY A 556 6.66 2.32 30.27
CA GLY A 556 6.51 2.15 28.83
C GLY A 556 7.61 1.30 28.19
N ILE A 557 7.30 0.72 27.04
CA ILE A 557 8.24 0.03 26.15
C ILE A 557 7.98 0.53 24.72
N MET A 558 8.94 1.27 24.16
CA MET A 558 9.04 1.56 22.74
C MET A 558 9.71 0.37 22.03
N LYS A 559 9.10 -0.13 20.94
CA LYS A 559 9.77 -1.04 19.98
C LYS A 559 10.23 -0.25 18.76
N ARG A 560 11.54 -0.27 18.50
CA ARG A 560 12.18 0.18 17.25
C ARG A 560 11.85 -0.79 16.12
N LYS A 561 11.51 -0.25 14.94
CA LYS A 561 11.27 -0.98 13.69
C LYS A 561 12.56 -0.99 12.85
N LEU A 562 12.94 -2.15 12.33
CA LEU A 562 14.04 -2.33 11.35
C LEU A 562 13.55 -1.90 9.96
N VAL A 563 14.38 -1.17 9.21
CA VAL A 563 14.21 -0.88 7.78
C VAL A 563 15.34 -1.62 7.05
N ARG A 564 15.04 -2.29 5.92
CA ARG A 564 16.02 -3.02 5.09
C ARG A 564 15.95 -2.55 3.63
N ARG A 565 17.15 -2.25 3.11
CA ARG A 565 17.69 -2.16 1.74
C ARG A 565 16.72 -2.26 0.56
N ALA A 566 16.82 -1.29 -0.35
CA ALA A 566 16.29 -1.37 -1.71
C ALA A 566 16.79 -2.65 -2.40
N LYS A 567 15.86 -3.42 -2.97
CA LYS A 567 16.13 -4.65 -3.71
C LYS A 567 16.64 -4.27 -5.10
N VAL A 568 17.94 -4.01 -5.18
CA VAL A 568 18.72 -4.12 -6.42
C VAL A 568 18.64 -5.58 -6.88
N VAL A 569 18.72 -5.84 -8.19
CA VAL A 569 18.66 -7.18 -8.79
C VAL A 569 19.85 -8.04 -8.31
N ARG A 570 19.80 -8.53 -7.07
CA ARG A 570 20.56 -9.65 -6.49
C ARG A 570 20.16 -9.84 -5.02
N LYS A 571 19.76 -11.06 -4.61
CA LYS A 571 19.84 -11.46 -3.19
C LYS A 571 21.19 -12.15 -2.96
N SER A 572 22.06 -11.59 -2.11
CA SER A 572 23.28 -12.26 -1.65
C SER A 572 23.02 -13.13 -0.42
N ASN A 573 23.44 -14.40 -0.48
CA ASN A 573 23.44 -15.34 0.64
C ASN A 573 24.72 -15.17 1.48
N GLY A 574 24.56 -15.08 2.80
CA GLY A 574 25.69 -15.15 3.73
C GLY A 574 25.32 -14.69 5.15
N SER A 575 24.65 -15.55 5.92
CA SER A 575 24.50 -15.36 7.38
C SER A 575 25.43 -16.29 8.13
N ILE A 576 26.58 -15.78 8.57
CA ILE A 576 27.38 -16.40 9.62
C ILE A 576 26.77 -15.98 10.97
N ASN A 577 26.34 -16.98 11.73
CA ASN A 577 25.76 -16.83 13.07
C ASN A 577 26.87 -16.51 14.08
N VAL A 578 26.84 -15.31 14.69
CA VAL A 578 27.57 -15.05 15.94
C VAL A 578 26.61 -14.38 16.92
N ARG A 579 26.02 -15.19 17.80
CA ARG A 579 25.42 -14.71 19.05
C ARG A 579 26.51 -14.66 20.11
N SER A 580 26.94 -13.47 20.50
CA SER A 580 27.69 -13.24 21.73
C SER A 580 26.73 -12.78 22.83
N ALA A 581 26.52 -13.64 23.83
CA ALA A 581 25.98 -13.26 25.13
C ALA A 581 27.15 -13.23 26.12
N ILE A 582 27.24 -12.12 26.86
CA ILE A 582 28.24 -11.86 27.90
C ILE A 582 27.61 -12.15 29.27
N LYS A 583 28.43 -12.75 30.16
CA LYS A 583 28.38 -12.76 31.66
C LYS A 583 27.37 -13.73 32.31
N VAL A 584 27.65 -14.48 33.40
CA VAL A 584 28.66 -14.39 34.48
C VAL A 584 29.05 -15.80 34.96
N SER A 585 30.28 -15.87 35.46
CA SER A 585 31.03 -16.91 36.19
C SER A 585 30.35 -17.56 37.40
N GLU A 586 30.70 -18.82 37.68
CA GLU A 586 30.99 -19.33 39.02
C GLU A 586 31.91 -20.56 38.93
N GLU A 587 33.06 -20.50 39.63
CA GLU A 587 33.97 -21.63 39.91
C GLU A 587 33.27 -22.62 40.87
N VAL A 588 33.57 -23.92 40.89
CA VAL A 588 34.63 -24.52 41.74
C VAL A 588 34.78 -26.02 41.41
N LYS A 589 36.04 -26.47 41.45
CA LYS A 589 36.57 -27.85 41.30
C LYS A 589 35.86 -28.91 42.18
N ILE A 590 35.91 -30.18 41.76
CA ILE A 590 36.58 -31.29 42.48
C ILE A 590 36.58 -32.57 41.62
N THR A 591 37.76 -33.18 41.57
CA THR A 591 38.19 -34.47 41.03
C THR A 591 37.43 -35.69 41.55
N ASN A 592 37.36 -36.75 40.73
CA ASN A 592 37.68 -38.12 41.17
C ASN A 592 38.16 -38.98 39.98
N GLN A 593 39.37 -39.52 40.14
CA GLN A 593 40.00 -40.54 39.30
C GLN A 593 39.39 -41.91 39.57
N VAL A 594 39.40 -42.82 38.57
CA VAL A 594 39.87 -44.22 38.69
C VAL A 594 40.29 -44.73 37.27
N LEU A 595 41.56 -45.15 37.16
CA LEU A 595 42.23 -45.95 36.10
C LEU A 595 41.90 -47.46 36.30
N PRO A 596 42.29 -48.46 35.46
CA PRO A 596 43.49 -48.55 34.59
C PRO A 596 43.19 -49.23 33.22
N ASP A 597 44.07 -49.56 32.27
CA ASP A 597 45.43 -50.12 32.25
C ASP A 597 46.11 -49.88 30.87
N VAL A 598 47.44 -49.95 30.86
CA VAL A 598 48.38 -49.90 29.71
C VAL A 598 49.11 -51.25 29.66
N PRO A 599 49.45 -51.84 28.49
CA PRO A 599 50.83 -51.74 27.96
C PRO A 599 50.91 -51.62 26.42
N VAL A 600 51.65 -50.65 25.86
CA VAL A 600 53.10 -50.67 25.48
C VAL A 600 53.42 -51.46 24.20
N SER A 601 54.32 -50.85 23.42
CA SER A 601 55.08 -51.31 22.24
C SER A 601 54.41 -51.03 20.89
N GLY A 602 55.07 -50.48 19.88
CA GLY A 602 56.45 -50.02 19.73
C GLY A 602 56.71 -49.74 18.25
N SER A 603 57.47 -48.68 17.98
CA SER A 603 58.42 -48.49 16.87
C SER A 603 58.04 -48.74 15.39
N ASN A 604 58.57 -47.82 14.56
CA ASN A 604 58.94 -47.92 13.14
C ASN A 604 57.87 -47.54 12.11
N GLN A 605 58.00 -46.40 11.43
CA GLN A 605 58.96 -46.00 10.38
C GLN A 605 58.38 -46.25 8.98
N ASN A 606 58.48 -45.19 8.19
CA ASN A 606 58.68 -45.15 6.74
C ASN A 606 57.46 -45.25 5.79
N ASP A 607 57.30 -44.11 5.12
CA ASP A 607 57.41 -43.96 3.66
C ASP A 607 56.18 -44.15 2.77
N LEU A 608 55.84 -42.99 2.18
CA LEU A 608 55.79 -42.72 0.74
C LEU A 608 54.69 -43.39 -0.11
N THR A 609 53.87 -42.48 -0.64
CA THR A 609 53.53 -42.32 -2.07
C THR A 609 52.43 -43.17 -2.72
N ASN A 610 51.72 -42.44 -3.60
CA ASN A 610 50.89 -42.84 -4.72
C ASN A 610 49.42 -43.18 -4.42
N SER A 611 48.55 -42.17 -4.52
CA SER A 611 47.51 -42.03 -5.56
C SER A 611 46.86 -40.67 -5.46
#